data_AF-A0A7S3NAQ9-F1
#
_entry.id   AF-A0A7S3NAQ9-F1
#
_cell.length_a   1.000
_cell.length_b   1.000
_cell.length_c   1.000
_cell.angle_alpha   90.00
_cell.angle_beta   90.00
_cell.angle_gamma   90.00
#
_symmetry.space_group_name_H-M   'P 1'
#
loop_
_entity.id
_entity.type
_entity.pdbx_description
1 polymer ?
#
loop_
_entity_poly.entity_id
_entity_poly.type
_entity_poly.pdbx_seq_one_letter_code
_entity_poly.pdbx_strand_id
1 'polypeptide(L)'
;TIAKIRKKFKIKVEGERVPPPLDSFGKIEKLLKLDITIMRRIKEQIQFKRPTPVQMQTIPIIAKKRDVIALAETGSGKTLSFVLPILHRISQDVQGIQAIVLAPTRELLLQLYKQFLVFNPHP
;
A
#
# COMPACT_ATOMS: atom_id res chain seq x y z
N THR A 1 20.87 -5.39 5.79
CA THR A 1 20.58 -4.34 6.78
C THR A 1 19.59 -3.35 6.19
N ILE A 2 18.82 -2.64 7.02
CA ILE A 2 17.81 -1.66 6.57
C ILE A 2 18.42 -0.58 5.68
N ALA A 3 19.57 -0.02 6.07
CA ALA A 3 20.30 0.99 5.31
C ALA A 3 20.69 0.50 3.90
N LYS A 4 21.09 -0.78 3.75
CA LYS A 4 21.42 -1.36 2.44
C LYS A 4 20.19 -1.42 1.52
N ILE A 5 19.02 -1.77 2.05
CA ILE A 5 17.77 -1.81 1.25
C ILE A 5 17.40 -0.40 0.80
N ARG A 6 17.39 0.57 1.72
CA ARG A 6 17.07 1.97 1.40
C ARG A 6 18.02 2.54 0.35
N LYS A 7 19.33 2.32 0.49
CA LYS A 7 20.33 2.72 -0.49
C LYS A 7 20.11 2.04 -1.85
N LYS A 8 19.89 0.72 -1.86
CA LYS A 8 19.67 -0.07 -3.10
C LYS A 8 18.47 0.43 -3.91
N PHE A 9 17.38 0.77 -3.23
CA PHE A 9 16.13 1.20 -3.88
C PHE A 9 15.95 2.72 -3.92
N LYS A 10 17.01 3.49 -3.61
CA LYS A 10 16.98 4.97 -3.58
C LYS A 10 15.86 5.55 -2.71
N ILE A 11 15.54 4.87 -1.61
CA ILE A 11 14.52 5.31 -0.65
C ILE A 11 15.17 6.27 0.34
N LYS A 12 14.71 7.52 0.35
CA LYS A 12 15.03 8.52 1.39
C LYS A 12 13.88 8.58 2.39
N VAL A 13 14.20 8.67 3.67
CA VAL A 13 13.21 8.78 4.75
C VAL A 13 13.69 9.78 5.78
N GLU A 14 12.73 10.52 6.32
CA GLU A 14 12.92 11.43 7.44
C GLU A 14 11.83 11.15 8.49
N GLY A 15 12.11 11.50 9.74
CA GLY A 15 11.23 11.28 10.88
C GLY A 15 11.69 10.18 11.83
N GLU A 16 10.97 10.06 12.94
CA GLU A 16 11.36 9.19 14.03
C GLU A 16 10.84 7.76 13.86
N ARG A 17 11.62 6.80 14.38
CA ARG A 17 11.24 5.38 14.49
C ARG A 17 10.61 4.83 13.20
N VAL A 18 11.17 5.18 12.04
CA VAL A 18 10.62 4.80 10.74
C VAL A 18 10.73 3.28 10.57
N PRO A 19 9.61 2.55 10.35
CA PRO A 19 9.62 1.11 10.17
C PRO A 19 10.55 0.66 9.03
N PRO A 20 11.12 -0.56 9.12
CA PRO A 20 11.93 -1.10 8.05
C PRO A 20 11.10 -1.27 6.77
N PRO A 21 11.70 -1.04 5.58
CA PRO A 21 11.02 -1.28 4.32
C PRO A 21 10.76 -2.78 4.10
N LEU A 22 9.65 -3.12 3.46
CA LEU A 22 9.27 -4.48 3.08
C LEU A 22 9.59 -4.71 1.59
N ASP A 23 10.61 -5.50 1.31
CA ASP A 23 11.16 -5.71 -0.04
C ASP A 23 10.50 -6.83 -0.85
N SER A 24 9.48 -7.51 -0.29
CA SER A 24 8.73 -8.57 -0.97
C SER A 24 7.24 -8.53 -0.62
N PHE A 25 6.38 -8.96 -1.55
CA PHE A 25 4.94 -9.06 -1.30
C PHE A 25 4.62 -10.07 -0.19
N GLY A 26 5.39 -11.15 -0.03
CA GLY A 26 5.21 -12.08 1.09
C GLY A 26 5.48 -11.47 2.47
N LYS A 27 6.33 -10.43 2.56
CA LYS A 27 6.48 -9.68 3.83
C LYS A 27 5.29 -8.75 4.09
N ILE A 28 4.73 -8.16 3.04
CA ILE A 28 3.51 -7.33 3.12
C ILE A 28 2.31 -8.20 3.51
N GLU A 29 2.16 -9.35 2.87
CA GLU A 29 1.15 -10.37 3.20
C GLU A 29 1.17 -10.71 4.69
N LYS A 30 2.33 -11.04 5.24
CA LYS A 30 2.48 -11.36 6.66
C LYS A 30 2.15 -10.18 7.57
N LEU A 31 2.55 -8.95 7.19
CA LEU A 31 2.28 -7.77 8.01
C LEU A 31 0.80 -7.42 8.04
N LEU A 32 0.15 -7.41 6.87
CA LEU A 32 -1.25 -7.02 6.70
C LEU A 32 -2.21 -8.21 6.79
N LYS A 33 -1.73 -9.42 7.08
CA LYS A 33 -2.53 -10.66 7.07
C LYS A 33 -3.45 -10.74 5.86
N LEU A 34 -2.91 -10.48 4.66
CA LEU A 34 -3.71 -10.39 3.44
C LEU A 34 -4.35 -11.74 3.10
N ASP A 35 -5.62 -11.70 2.72
CA ASP A 35 -6.34 -12.88 2.24
C ASP A 35 -5.69 -13.44 0.96
N ILE A 36 -5.82 -14.75 0.75
CA ILE A 36 -5.29 -15.45 -0.42
C ILE A 36 -5.83 -14.88 -1.74
N THR A 37 -7.06 -14.36 -1.73
CA THR A 37 -7.69 -13.69 -2.87
C THR A 37 -6.93 -12.42 -3.24
N ILE A 38 -6.58 -11.58 -2.25
CA ILE A 38 -5.79 -10.36 -2.48
C ILE A 38 -4.41 -10.74 -3.02
N MET A 39 -3.78 -11.77 -2.44
CA MET A 39 -2.47 -12.24 -2.90
C MET A 39 -2.50 -12.77 -4.33
N ARG A 40 -3.55 -13.50 -4.72
CA ARG A 40 -3.76 -13.94 -6.10
C ARG A 40 -3.89 -12.73 -7.03
N ARG A 41 -4.72 -11.75 -6.69
CA ARG A 41 -4.92 -10.54 -7.50
C ARG A 41 -3.65 -9.69 -7.60
N ILE A 42 -2.85 -9.60 -6.53
CA ILE A 42 -1.51 -9.00 -6.58
C ILE A 42 -0.66 -9.71 -7.63
N LYS A 43 -0.63 -11.04 -7.66
CA LYS A 43 0.16 -11.80 -8.65
C LYS A 43 -0.36 -11.63 -10.08
N GLU A 44 -1.67 -11.56 -10.27
CA GLU A 44 -2.30 -11.44 -11.60
C GLU A 44 -2.24 -10.02 -12.17
N GLN A 45 -2.44 -9.01 -11.33
CA GLN A 45 -2.63 -7.62 -11.74
C GLN A 45 -1.34 -6.81 -11.67
N ILE A 46 -0.37 -7.20 -10.82
CA ILE A 46 0.87 -6.47 -10.63
C ILE A 46 1.99 -7.18 -11.40
N GLN A 47 2.45 -6.54 -12.47
CA GLN A 47 3.54 -7.04 -13.32
C GLN A 47 4.91 -7.08 -12.61
N PHE A 48 5.02 -6.45 -11.44
CA PHE A 48 6.26 -6.40 -10.68
C PHE A 48 6.41 -7.63 -9.76
N LYS A 49 7.59 -8.27 -9.81
CA LYS A 49 7.93 -9.38 -8.89
C LYS A 49 8.09 -8.95 -7.42
N ARG A 50 8.13 -7.64 -7.14
CA ARG A 50 8.38 -7.04 -5.83
C ARG A 50 7.65 -5.70 -5.69
N PRO A 51 7.39 -5.23 -4.46
CA PRO A 51 6.80 -3.92 -4.23
C PRO A 51 7.70 -2.81 -4.80
N THR A 52 7.10 -1.72 -5.27
CA THR A 52 7.85 -0.54 -5.71
C THR A 52 8.53 0.17 -4.53
N PRO A 53 9.59 0.96 -4.72
CA PRO A 53 10.29 1.62 -3.61
C PRO A 53 9.38 2.43 -2.68
N VAL A 54 8.39 3.13 -3.22
CA VAL A 54 7.40 3.86 -2.41
C VAL A 54 6.55 2.89 -1.59
N GLN A 55 6.04 1.81 -2.17
CA GLN A 55 5.26 0.78 -1.47
C GLN A 55 6.07 0.12 -0.35
N MET A 56 7.33 -0.25 -0.62
CA MET A 56 8.21 -0.90 0.35
C MET A 56 8.27 -0.14 1.67
N GLN A 57 8.34 1.20 1.60
CA GLN A 57 8.52 2.03 2.78
C GLN A 57 7.20 2.57 3.36
N THR A 58 6.21 2.89 2.52
CA THR A 58 4.95 3.52 2.96
C THR A 58 3.96 2.53 3.55
N ILE A 59 3.83 1.32 2.99
CA ILE A 59 2.92 0.28 3.50
C ILE A 59 3.17 -0.02 4.99
N PRO A 60 4.40 -0.31 5.46
CA PRO A 60 4.63 -0.58 6.88
C PRO A 60 4.47 0.66 7.77
N ILE A 61 4.53 1.88 7.24
CA ILE A 61 4.23 3.11 7.98
C ILE A 61 2.71 3.21 8.21
N ILE A 62 1.93 3.10 7.14
CA ILE A 62 0.46 3.20 7.18
C ILE A 62 -0.14 2.05 8.02
N ALA A 63 0.39 0.82 7.89
CA ALA A 63 -0.02 -0.32 8.70
C ALA A 63 0.16 -0.08 10.21
N LYS A 64 1.15 0.74 10.60
CA LYS A 64 1.38 1.16 11.99
C LYS A 64 0.56 2.40 12.39
N LYS A 65 -0.43 2.80 11.59
CA LYS A 65 -1.30 3.97 11.84
C LYS A 65 -0.50 5.26 12.04
N ARG A 66 0.59 5.40 11.30
CA ARG A 66 1.43 6.59 11.29
C ARG A 66 1.11 7.44 10.08
N ASP A 67 1.10 8.75 10.28
CA ASP A 67 1.02 9.71 9.18
C ASP A 67 2.28 9.65 8.31
N VAL A 68 2.10 9.87 7.01
CA VAL A 68 3.17 9.76 6.03
C VAL A 68 2.96 10.75 4.89
N ILE A 69 4.03 11.46 4.54
CA ILE A 69 4.12 12.20 3.29
C ILE A 69 4.99 11.38 2.34
N ALA A 70 4.43 10.98 1.20
CA ALA A 70 5.12 10.15 0.21
C ALA A 70 5.34 10.91 -1.09
N LEU A 71 6.57 11.32 -1.34
CA LEU A 71 6.98 11.97 -2.59
C LEU A 71 7.51 10.92 -3.58
N ALA A 72 6.79 10.70 -4.68
CA ALA A 72 7.21 9.84 -5.78
C ALA A 72 6.51 10.26 -7.08
N GLU A 73 7.06 9.88 -8.24
CA GLU A 73 6.52 10.23 -9.56
C GLU A 73 5.20 9.50 -9.86
N THR A 74 4.42 9.99 -10.83
CA THR A 74 3.25 9.25 -11.35
C THR A 74 3.71 7.90 -11.94
N GLY A 75 2.89 6.85 -11.79
CA GLY A 75 3.27 5.50 -12.22
C GLY A 75 4.18 4.72 -11.24
N SER A 76 4.67 5.34 -10.17
CA SER A 76 5.51 4.67 -9.15
C SER A 76 4.77 3.66 -8.25
N GLY A 77 3.47 3.44 -8.48
CA GLY A 77 2.66 2.50 -7.70
C GLY A 77 2.16 3.02 -6.35
N LYS A 78 2.16 4.35 -6.13
CA LYS A 78 1.64 5.00 -4.91
C LYS A 78 0.24 4.55 -4.51
N THR A 79 -0.63 4.25 -5.46
CA THR A 79 -2.02 3.85 -5.18
C THR A 79 -2.10 2.64 -4.26
N LEU A 80 -1.37 1.57 -4.60
CA LEU A 80 -1.35 0.36 -3.77
C LEU A 80 -0.73 0.57 -2.38
N SER A 81 0.10 1.60 -2.21
CA SER A 81 0.69 1.92 -0.90
C SER A 81 -0.37 2.19 0.17
N PHE A 82 -1.49 2.82 -0.20
CA PHE A 82 -2.59 3.10 0.72
C PHE A 82 -3.78 2.17 0.54
N VAL A 83 -4.05 1.65 -0.68
CA VAL A 83 -5.18 0.73 -0.91
C VAL A 83 -5.05 -0.53 -0.06
N LEU A 84 -3.88 -1.20 -0.06
CA LEU A 84 -3.73 -2.47 0.67
C LEU A 84 -3.89 -2.30 2.20
N PRO A 85 -3.23 -1.32 2.86
CA PRO A 85 -3.46 -1.10 4.29
C PRO A 85 -4.88 -0.66 4.64
N ILE A 86 -5.55 0.11 3.77
CA ILE A 86 -6.95 0.51 4.00
C ILE A 86 -7.87 -0.71 3.93
N LEU A 87 -7.78 -1.51 2.87
CA LEU A 87 -8.60 -2.71 2.71
C LEU A 87 -8.39 -3.71 3.85
N HIS A 88 -7.15 -3.87 4.32
CA HIS A 88 -6.86 -4.68 5.51
C HIS A 88 -7.57 -4.16 6.78
N ARG A 89 -7.75 -2.85 6.91
CA ARG A 89 -8.29 -2.23 8.12
C ARG A 89 -9.81 -2.14 8.13
N ILE A 90 -10.45 -2.13 6.97
CA ILE A 90 -11.91 -2.10 6.87
C ILE A 90 -12.47 -3.37 7.54
N SER A 91 -13.38 -3.18 8.49
CA SER A 91 -14.09 -4.25 9.19
C SER A 91 -15.53 -4.33 8.69
N GLN A 92 -16.02 -5.54 8.40
CA GLN A 92 -17.43 -5.74 8.02
C GLN A 92 -18.40 -5.55 9.20
N ASP A 93 -17.90 -5.65 10.44
CA ASP A 93 -18.70 -5.50 11.66
C ASP A 93 -18.97 -4.03 12.03
N VAL A 94 -18.24 -3.10 11.40
CA VAL A 94 -18.36 -1.66 11.67
C VAL A 94 -19.15 -0.99 10.54
N GLN A 95 -20.33 -0.49 10.87
CA GLN A 95 -21.14 0.30 9.95
C GLN A 95 -20.61 1.75 9.83
N GLY A 96 -20.78 2.35 8.65
CA GLY A 96 -20.40 3.73 8.37
C GLY A 96 -19.07 3.88 7.62
N ILE A 97 -18.63 5.14 7.46
CA ILE A 97 -17.41 5.48 6.71
C ILE A 97 -16.17 5.16 7.55
N GLN A 98 -15.37 4.20 7.09
CA GLN A 98 -14.14 3.78 7.79
C GLN A 98 -12.84 4.34 7.18
N ALA A 99 -12.90 4.86 5.94
CA ALA A 99 -11.78 5.48 5.26
C ALA A 99 -12.28 6.53 4.25
N ILE A 100 -11.54 7.62 4.11
CA ILE A 100 -11.78 8.67 3.11
C ILE A 100 -10.53 8.79 2.24
N VAL A 101 -10.72 8.72 0.92
CA VAL A 101 -9.67 8.95 -0.07
C VAL A 101 -10.07 10.18 -0.88
N LEU A 102 -9.21 11.20 -0.88
CA LEU A 102 -9.42 12.45 -1.59
C LEU A 102 -8.56 12.46 -2.86
N ALA A 103 -9.11 12.98 -3.95
CA ALA A 103 -8.41 13.18 -5.21
C ALA A 103 -8.81 14.53 -5.82
N PRO A 104 -7.92 15.20 -6.56
CA PRO A 104 -8.17 16.53 -7.13
C PRO A 104 -9.22 16.54 -8.25
N THR A 105 -9.44 15.40 -8.94
CA THR A 105 -10.42 15.30 -10.03
C THR A 105 -11.26 14.03 -9.91
N ARG A 106 -12.46 14.07 -10.51
CA ARG A 106 -13.39 12.94 -10.53
C ARG A 106 -12.80 11.75 -11.31
N GLU A 107 -12.11 12.01 -12.40
CA GLU A 107 -11.48 10.98 -13.25
C GLU A 107 -10.43 10.21 -12.47
N LEU A 108 -9.61 10.92 -11.68
CA LEU A 108 -8.61 10.29 -10.82
C LEU A 108 -9.29 9.50 -9.68
N LEU A 109 -10.36 10.04 -9.08
CA LEU A 109 -11.12 9.32 -8.07
C LEU A 109 -11.71 8.00 -8.64
N LEU A 110 -12.23 8.02 -9.86
CA LEU A 110 -12.75 6.83 -10.54
C LEU A 110 -11.66 5.80 -10.83
N GLN A 111 -10.46 6.22 -11.19
CA GLN A 111 -9.30 5.32 -11.34
C GLN A 111 -8.92 4.68 -10.01
N LEU A 112 -8.90 5.44 -8.92
CA LEU A 112 -8.64 4.93 -7.57
C LEU A 112 -9.72 3.94 -7.13
N TYR A 113 -11.00 4.28 -7.34
CA TYR A 113 -12.13 3.42 -7.02
C TYR A 113 -12.03 2.05 -7.71
N LYS A 114 -11.65 2.01 -8.99
CA LYS A 114 -11.39 0.74 -9.71
C LYS A 114 -10.31 -0.10 -9.02
N GLN A 115 -9.26 0.51 -8.47
CA GLN A 115 -8.23 -0.21 -7.73
C GLN A 115 -8.81 -0.81 -6.44
N PHE A 116 -9.65 -0.08 -5.71
CA PHE A 116 -10.33 -0.64 -4.54
C PHE A 116 -11.20 -1.85 -4.91
N LEU A 117 -11.98 -1.77 -5.99
CA LEU A 117 -12.80 -2.90 -6.46
C LEU A 117 -11.95 -4.10 -6.89
N VAL A 118 -10.84 -3.85 -7.59
CA VAL A 118 -9.93 -4.92 -8.00
C VAL A 118 -9.38 -5.63 -6.77
N PHE A 119 -8.97 -4.93 -5.72
CA PHE A 119 -8.34 -5.58 -4.55
C PHE A 119 -9.29 -5.89 -3.40
N ASN A 120 -10.59 -5.60 -3.53
CA ASN A 120 -11.58 -5.90 -2.50
C ASN A 120 -11.68 -7.43 -2.31
N PRO A 121 -11.43 -7.95 -1.09
CA PRO A 121 -11.60 -9.38 -0.81
C PRO A 121 -13.09 -9.78 -0.75
N HIS A 122 -13.99 -8.82 -0.61
CA HIS A 122 -15.43 -9.04 -0.50
C HIS A 122 -16.14 -8.57 -1.78
N PRO A 123 -17.01 -9.40 -2.40
CA PRO A 123 -17.78 -8.98 -3.57
C PRO A 123 -18.81 -7.90 -3.26
#